data_AF-A0A6I7R4C7-F1
#
_entry.id   AF-A0A6I7R4C7-F1
#
_cell.length_a   1.000
_cell.length_b   1.000
_cell.length_c   1.000
_cell.angle_alpha   90.00
_cell.angle_beta   90.00
_cell.angle_gamma   90.00
#
_symmetry.space_group_name_H-M   'P 1'
#
loop_
_entity.id
_entity.type
_entity.pdbx_description
1 polymer ?
#
loop_
_entity_poly.entity_id
_entity_poly.type
_entity_poly.pdbx_seq_one_letter_code
_entity_poly.pdbx_strand_id
1 'polypeptide(L)' 'MKSEKKSKQTTAINLDALADKSIKLLDDHITETYAGLLAKQNKIDKAIEAYHKLSLKFPEKSSYFAKIINDLKNK' A
#
# COMPACT_ATOMS: atom_id res chain seq x y z
N MET A 1 -14.16 -10.30 51.89
CA MET A 1 -14.04 -11.38 50.89
C MET A 1 -14.17 -10.74 49.51
N LYS A 2 -13.07 -10.72 48.75
CA LYS A 2 -12.95 -11.39 47.43
C LYS A 2 -13.94 -10.82 46.40
N SER A 3 -13.49 -9.84 45.59
CA SER A 3 -13.09 -10.03 44.18
C SER A 3 -14.32 -10.32 43.30
N GLU A 4 -14.66 -9.53 42.29
CA GLU A 4 -13.87 -9.39 41.07
C GLU A 4 -14.02 -8.00 40.41
N LYS A 5 -12.91 -7.27 40.37
CA LYS A 5 -12.63 -6.32 39.29
C LYS A 5 -12.24 -7.15 38.06
N LYS A 6 -12.94 -7.03 36.94
CA LYS A 6 -12.36 -7.36 35.62
C LYS A 6 -12.70 -6.29 34.59
N SER A 7 -11.83 -5.28 34.61
CA SER A 7 -11.26 -4.58 33.45
C SER A 7 -12.22 -4.20 32.31
N LYS A 8 -12.85 -3.05 32.43
CA LYS A 8 -13.08 -2.18 31.26
C LYS A 8 -11.72 -1.66 30.82
N GLN A 9 -11.04 -2.36 29.91
CA GLN A 9 -9.88 -1.82 29.21
C GLN A 9 -10.37 -1.14 27.94
N THR A 10 -10.99 0.02 28.10
CA THR A 10 -11.15 0.99 27.01
C THR A 10 -9.77 1.53 26.68
N THR A 11 -9.07 0.85 25.79
CA THR A 11 -7.85 1.37 25.16
C THR A 11 -8.25 2.63 24.41
N ALA A 12 -7.78 3.79 24.87
CA ALA A 12 -7.91 5.04 24.14
C ALA A 12 -7.19 4.87 22.80
N ILE A 13 -7.95 4.53 21.76
CA ILE A 13 -7.47 4.48 20.39
C ILE A 13 -7.11 5.90 19.98
N ASN A 14 -5.82 6.20 19.91
CA ASN A 14 -5.36 7.39 19.18
C ASN A 14 -5.72 7.15 17.70
N LEU A 15 -6.86 7.69 17.28
CA LEU A 15 -7.44 7.48 15.95
C LEU A 15 -6.47 7.92 14.85
N ASP A 16 -5.77 9.04 15.06
CA ASP A 16 -4.73 9.53 14.16
C ASP A 16 -3.56 8.55 14.02
N ALA A 17 -3.04 8.03 15.14
CA ALA A 17 -1.94 7.07 15.10
C ALA A 17 -2.31 5.76 14.41
N LEU A 18 -3.59 5.35 14.47
CA LEU A 18 -4.10 4.18 13.78
C LEU A 18 -4.31 4.42 12.27
N ALA A 19 -4.77 5.62 11.90
CA ALA A 19 -4.93 6.03 10.50
C ALA A 19 -3.57 6.08 9.79
N ASP A 20 -2.56 6.70 10.41
CA ASP A 20 -1.19 6.79 9.87
C ASP A 20 -0.56 5.41 9.66
N LYS A 21 -0.75 4.50 10.64
CA LYS A 21 -0.24 3.14 10.53
C LYS A 21 -0.87 2.39 9.35
N SER A 22 -2.17 2.57 9.14
CA SER A 22 -2.90 1.93 8.04
C SER A 22 -2.43 2.44 6.68
N ILE A 23 -2.22 3.75 6.54
CA ILE A 23 -1.73 4.36 5.30
C ILE A 23 -0.32 3.87 4.96
N LYS A 24 0.58 3.81 5.95
CA LYS A 24 1.95 3.28 5.75
C LYS A 24 1.95 1.80 5.38
N LEU A 25 1.05 1.01 5.94
CA LEU A 25 0.93 -0.42 5.59
C LEU A 25 0.55 -0.59 4.11
N LEU A 26 -0.36 0.23 3.59
CA LEU A 26 -0.74 0.18 2.17
C LEU A 26 0.45 0.47 1.25
N ASP A 27 1.34 1.38 1.65
CA ASP A 27 2.51 1.76 0.85
C ASP A 27 3.57 0.65 0.78
N ASP A 28 3.78 -0.07 1.89
CA ASP A 28 4.76 -1.14 1.93
C ASP A 28 4.26 -2.44 1.26
N HIS A 29 2.94 -2.61 1.17
CA HIS A 29 2.27 -3.75 0.53
C HIS A 29 1.92 -3.54 -0.95
N ILE A 30 2.58 -2.62 -1.65
CA ILE A 30 2.48 -2.50 -3.11
C ILE A 30 3.07 -3.77 -3.75
N THR A 31 2.32 -4.41 -4.65
CA THR A 31 2.73 -5.60 -5.41
C THR A 31 2.49 -5.42 -6.90
N GLU A 32 3.18 -6.20 -7.73
CA GLU A 32 3.01 -6.19 -9.19
C GLU A 32 1.56 -6.48 -9.59
N THR A 33 0.93 -7.48 -8.96
CA THR A 33 -0.48 -7.83 -9.20
C THR A 33 -1.41 -6.66 -8.88
N TYR A 34 -1.15 -5.93 -7.79
CA TYR A 34 -1.93 -4.75 -7.41
C TYR A 34 -1.78 -3.62 -8.44
N ALA A 35 -0.55 -3.32 -8.88
CA ALA A 35 -0.29 -2.34 -9.92
C ALA A 35 -0.97 -2.70 -11.25
N GLY A 36 -0.91 -3.98 -11.64
CA GLY A 36 -1.61 -4.51 -12.82
C GLY A 36 -3.13 -4.42 -12.70
N LEU A 37 -3.69 -4.63 -11.51
CA LEU A 37 -5.13 -4.47 -11.27
C LEU A 37 -5.55 -3.00 -11.41
N LEU A 38 -4.76 -2.05 -10.92
CA LEU A 38 -5.03 -0.61 -11.09
C LEU A 38 -5.04 -0.23 -12.57
N ALA A 39 -4.09 -0.72 -13.36
CA ALA A 39 -4.06 -0.50 -14.81
C ALA A 39 -5.30 -1.08 -15.51
N LYS A 40 -5.76 -2.28 -15.10
CA LYS A 40 -7.00 -2.89 -15.61
C LYS A 40 -8.25 -2.08 -15.25
N GLN A 41 -8.26 -1.43 -14.08
CA GLN A 41 -9.33 -0.54 -13.64
C GLN A 41 -9.25 0.86 -14.28
N ASN A 42 -8.39 1.05 -15.28
CA ASN A 42 -8.14 2.33 -15.95
C ASN A 42 -7.61 3.44 -15.01
N LYS A 43 -7.06 3.07 -13.85
CA LYS A 43 -6.40 3.99 -12.90
C LYS A 43 -4.92 4.11 -13.25
N ILE A 44 -4.64 4.70 -14.41
CA ILE A 44 -3.31 4.70 -15.01
C ILE A 44 -2.29 5.41 -14.13
N ASP A 45 -2.62 6.59 -13.58
CA ASP A 45 -1.71 7.35 -12.72
C ASP A 45 -1.27 6.53 -11.50
N LYS A 46 -2.23 5.90 -10.81
CA LYS A 46 -1.96 5.06 -9.63
C LYS A 46 -1.16 3.81 -9.99
N ALA A 47 -1.39 3.24 -11.17
CA ALA A 47 -0.62 2.10 -11.65
C ALA A 47 0.84 2.50 -11.90
N ILE A 48 1.07 3.65 -12.54
CA ILE A 48 2.41 4.21 -12.79
C ILE A 48 3.14 4.46 -11.47
N GLU A 49 2.49 5.10 -10.49
CA GLU A 49 3.08 5.31 -9.16
C GLU A 49 3.46 3.99 -8.47
N ALA A 50 2.57 2.99 -8.53
CA ALA A 50 2.84 1.68 -7.95
C ALA A 50 4.05 1.00 -8.61
N TYR A 51 4.15 1.03 -9.94
CA TYR A 51 5.31 0.49 -10.66
C TYR A 51 6.60 1.26 -10.38
N HIS A 52 6.54 2.60 -10.21
CA HIS A 52 7.69 3.37 -9.77
C HIS A 52 8.18 2.95 -8.38
N LYS A 53 7.27 2.76 -7.42
CA LYS A 53 7.63 2.25 -6.07
C LYS A 53 8.23 0.85 -6.14
N LEU A 54 7.69 -0.02 -7.00
CA LEU A 54 8.24 -1.35 -7.23
C LEU A 54 9.64 -1.29 -7.85
N SER A 55 9.93 -0.37 -8.79
CA SER A 55 11.27 -0.19 -9.33
C SER A 55 12.29 0.23 -8.27
N LEU A 56 11.87 1.04 -7.30
CA LEU A 56 12.74 1.45 -6.19
C LEU A 56 12.97 0.30 -5.20
N LYS A 57 11.96 -0.56 -4.98
CA LYS A 57 12.04 -1.72 -4.08
C LYS A 57 12.78 -2.91 -4.70
N PHE A 58 12.69 -3.07 -6.03
CA PHE A 58 13.23 -4.20 -6.80
C PHE A 58 14.05 -3.68 -8.00
N PRO A 59 15.26 -3.13 -7.74
CA PRO A 59 16.10 -2.54 -8.79
C PRO A 59 16.47 -3.51 -9.90
N GLU A 60 16.55 -4.82 -9.61
CA GLU A 60 16.82 -5.88 -10.59
C GLU A 60 15.73 -6.00 -11.66
N LYS A 61 14.50 -5.55 -11.36
CA LYS A 61 13.37 -5.51 -12.30
C LYS A 61 13.07 -4.10 -12.83
N SER A 62 13.92 -3.11 -12.53
CA SER A 62 13.66 -1.71 -12.90
C SER A 62 13.37 -1.52 -14.40
N SER A 63 14.15 -2.15 -15.28
CA SER A 63 13.92 -2.09 -16.73
C SER A 63 12.58 -2.70 -17.17
N TYR A 64 12.12 -3.75 -16.49
CA TYR A 64 10.83 -4.38 -16.75
C TYR A 64 9.68 -3.43 -16.39
N PHE A 65 9.72 -2.84 -15.20
CA PHE A 65 8.72 -1.87 -14.77
C PHE A 65 8.75 -0.59 -15.61
N ALA A 66 9.92 -0.11 -16.03
CA ALA A 66 10.06 1.05 -16.91
C ALA A 66 9.34 0.83 -18.25
N LYS A 67 9.43 -0.39 -18.81
CA LYS A 67 8.69 -0.75 -20.03
C LYS A 67 7.18 -0.69 -19.80
N ILE A 68 6.68 -1.29 -18.71
CA ILE A 68 5.24 -1.25 -18.38
C ILE A 68 4.76 0.19 -18.19
N ILE A 69 5.53 1.02 -17.49
CA ILE A 69 5.19 2.44 -17.29
C ILE A 69 5.09 3.16 -18.63
N ASN A 70 6.02 2.91 -19.56
CA ASN A 70 5.97 3.50 -20.89
C ASN A 70 4.72 3.03 -21.66
N ASP A 71 4.41 1.73 -21.62
CA ASP A 71 3.23 1.18 -22.27
C ASP A 71 1.94 1.78 -21.70
N LEU A 72 1.87 1.99 -20.38
CA LEU A 72 0.74 2.64 -19.71
C LEU A 72 0.60 4.12 -20.05
N LYS A 73 1.70 4.85 -20.27
CA LYS A 73 1.67 6.26 -20.67
C LYS A 73 1.21 6.49 -22.10
N ASN A 74 1.38 5.49 -22.97
CA ASN A 74 1.00 5.54 -24.38
C ASN A 74 -0.40 4.95 -24.64
N LYS A 75 -1.17 4.69 -23.59
CA LYS A 75 -2.49 4.07 -23.64
C LYS A 75 -3.58 5.11 -23.50
#